data_AF-A0A1G9HMF3-F1
#
_entry.id   AF-A0A1G9HMF3-F1
#
_cell.length_a   1.000
_cell.length_b   1.000
_cell.length_c   1.000
_cell.angle_alpha   90.00
_cell.angle_beta   90.00
_cell.angle_gamma   90.00
#
_symmetry.space_group_name_H-M   'P 1'
#
loop_
_entity.id
_entity.type
_entity.pdbx_description
1 polymer ?
#
loop_
_entity_poly.entity_id
_entity_poly.type
_entity_poly.pdbx_seq_one_letter_code
_entity_poly.pdbx_strand_id
1 'polypeptide(L)'
;MQTYTFKPNDDGLSMAVMSYEGDEAHVVIPEQYCAKPISVLYDKLFAGHKEIVDIRFPDTVTDLGEFVFDGCTALKHIELPASLKYLWGQTFARCEVEEIFLPENIFSIPPHAFKDCRNLRKVVCGSGLKKIYAGAFSGCTNLTELIVGKEVEISDDAMIPPEAVKRV
;
A
#
# COMPACT_ATOMS: atom_id res chain seq x y z
N MET A 1 -17.59 10.43 12.18
CA MET A 1 -17.45 11.43 11.11
C MET A 1 -15.98 11.47 10.73
N GLN A 2 -15.65 11.29 9.45
CA GLN A 2 -14.27 11.25 8.98
C GLN A 2 -13.62 12.64 9.10
N THR A 3 -12.65 12.77 9.99
CA THR A 3 -11.92 14.01 10.23
C THR A 3 -10.46 13.85 9.83
N TYR A 4 -9.92 14.85 9.15
CA TYR A 4 -8.55 14.81 8.63
C TYR A 4 -7.79 16.08 8.97
N THR A 5 -6.48 15.95 9.13
CA THR A 5 -5.56 17.10 9.12
C THR A 5 -4.66 17.06 7.89
N PHE A 6 -4.23 18.23 7.42
CA PHE A 6 -3.49 18.35 6.16
C PHE A 6 -2.26 19.24 6.30
N LYS A 7 -1.25 18.98 5.45
CA LYS A 7 -0.04 19.81 5.30
C LYS A 7 0.27 20.01 3.81
N PRO A 8 0.68 21.21 3.38
CA PRO A 8 1.22 21.39 2.02
C PRO A 8 2.47 20.52 1.81
N ASN A 9 2.56 19.89 0.64
CA ASN A 9 3.78 19.21 0.22
C ASN A 9 4.85 20.23 -0.18
N ASP A 10 6.11 19.77 -0.24
CA ASP A 10 7.26 20.63 -0.54
C ASP A 10 7.21 21.23 -1.95
N ASP A 11 6.43 20.62 -2.86
CA ASP A 11 6.14 21.16 -4.19
C ASP A 11 5.29 22.44 -4.16
N GLY A 12 4.60 22.71 -3.05
CA GLY A 12 3.62 23.78 -2.91
C GLY A 12 2.36 23.64 -3.77
N LEU A 13 2.23 22.56 -4.55
CA LEU A 13 1.14 22.30 -5.50
C LEU A 13 0.12 21.30 -4.97
N SER A 14 0.51 20.43 -4.04
CA SER A 14 -0.33 19.36 -3.53
C SER A 14 -0.32 19.29 -1.99
N MET A 15 -1.17 18.43 -1.43
CA MET A 15 -1.38 18.29 0.01
C MET A 15 -1.14 16.85 0.47
N ALA A 16 -0.62 16.71 1.68
CA ALA A 16 -0.58 15.46 2.44
C ALA A 16 -1.74 15.39 3.43
N VAL A 17 -2.28 14.18 3.63
CA VAL A 17 -3.13 13.86 4.79
C VAL A 17 -2.23 13.40 5.93
N MET A 18 -2.27 14.13 7.04
CA MET A 18 -1.35 13.94 8.17
C MET A 18 -1.93 13.07 9.28
N SER A 19 -3.24 13.14 9.49
CA SER A 19 -3.95 12.30 10.46
C SER A 19 -5.39 12.05 10.01
N TYR A 20 -5.95 10.95 10.50
CA TYR A 20 -7.36 10.60 10.38
C TYR A 20 -7.90 10.35 11.79
N GLU A 21 -9.04 10.96 12.09
CA GLU A 21 -9.83 10.72 13.29
C GLU A 21 -11.23 10.28 12.84
N GLY A 22 -11.51 9.00 13.01
CA GLY A 22 -12.77 8.37 12.66
C GLY A 22 -12.77 6.89 13.04
N ASP A 23 -13.95 6.27 12.93
CA ASP A 23 -14.23 4.87 13.26
C ASP A 23 -15.10 4.21 12.15
N GLU A 24 -15.05 4.78 10.95
CA GLU A 24 -15.82 4.30 9.81
C GLU A 24 -15.15 3.12 9.13
N ALA A 25 -15.97 2.12 8.77
CA ALA A 25 -15.51 0.99 7.97
C ALA A 25 -15.17 1.36 6.51
N HIS A 26 -15.76 2.44 6.00
CA HIS A 26 -15.60 2.90 4.62
C HIS A 26 -14.96 4.28 4.62
N VAL A 27 -13.68 4.36 4.28
CA VAL A 27 -12.91 5.61 4.33
C VAL A 27 -12.85 6.24 2.95
N VAL A 28 -13.03 7.55 2.86
CA VAL A 28 -12.91 8.30 1.60
C VAL A 28 -11.87 9.37 1.77
N ILE A 29 -10.73 9.20 1.12
CA ILE A 29 -9.70 10.23 1.07
C ILE A 29 -10.24 11.42 0.26
N PRO A 30 -10.21 12.65 0.80
CA PRO A 30 -10.67 13.82 0.06
C PRO A 30 -9.89 14.02 -1.24
N GLU A 31 -10.55 14.46 -2.31
CA GLU A 31 -9.88 14.78 -3.59
C GLU A 31 -8.90 15.95 -3.46
N GLN A 32 -9.22 16.92 -2.60
CA GLN A 32 -8.46 18.16 -2.44
C GLN A 32 -8.68 18.82 -1.07
N TYR A 33 -7.73 19.67 -0.68
CA TYR A 33 -7.86 20.60 0.45
C TYR A 33 -7.30 21.97 0.04
N CYS A 34 -8.02 23.05 0.36
CA CYS A 34 -7.66 24.42 -0.08
C CYS A 34 -7.36 24.52 -1.59
N ALA A 35 -8.19 23.89 -2.43
CA ALA A 35 -8.06 23.83 -3.90
C ALA A 35 -6.75 23.19 -4.41
N LYS A 36 -6.08 22.40 -3.56
CA LYS A 36 -4.89 21.62 -3.93
C LYS A 36 -5.20 20.13 -3.82
N PRO A 37 -4.80 19.31 -4.82
CA PRO A 37 -5.06 17.87 -4.80
C PRO A 37 -4.36 17.19 -3.62
N ILE A 38 -4.99 16.14 -3.09
CA ILE A 38 -4.31 15.24 -2.14
C ILE A 38 -3.41 14.28 -2.93
N SER A 39 -2.11 14.26 -2.62
CA SER A 39 -1.16 13.38 -3.30
C SER A 39 -0.39 12.45 -2.37
N VAL A 40 -0.37 12.73 -1.07
CA VAL A 40 0.43 11.99 -0.09
C VAL A 40 -0.46 11.56 1.09
N LEU A 41 -0.37 10.29 1.47
CA LEU A 41 -0.84 9.81 2.77
C LEU A 41 0.35 9.63 3.69
N TYR A 42 0.40 10.40 4.78
CA TYR A 42 1.55 10.44 5.65
C TYR A 42 1.69 9.18 6.51
N ASP A 43 2.85 9.00 7.12
CA ASP A 43 3.18 7.81 7.89
C ASP A 43 2.13 7.50 8.96
N LYS A 44 1.80 6.22 9.10
CA LYS A 44 0.87 5.66 10.09
C LYS A 44 -0.56 6.21 10.02
N LEU A 45 -0.96 6.86 8.92
CA LEU A 45 -2.25 7.55 8.82
C LEU A 45 -3.46 6.69 9.26
N PHE A 46 -3.47 5.40 8.93
CA PHE A 46 -4.51 4.45 9.32
C PHE A 46 -3.98 3.29 10.18
N ALA A 47 -2.78 3.41 10.74
CA ALA A 47 -2.18 2.32 11.51
C ALA A 47 -3.06 1.94 12.71
N GLY A 48 -3.41 0.66 12.82
CA GLY A 48 -4.22 0.11 13.90
C GLY A 48 -5.72 0.37 13.81
N HIS A 49 -6.21 1.01 12.74
CA HIS A 49 -7.64 1.13 12.45
C HIS A 49 -8.19 -0.22 11.98
N LYS A 50 -8.75 -0.97 12.93
CA LYS A 50 -9.22 -2.36 12.72
C LYS A 50 -10.62 -2.45 12.16
N GLU A 51 -11.31 -1.33 12.08
CA GLU A 51 -12.65 -1.19 11.55
C GLU A 51 -12.68 -0.92 10.05
N ILE A 52 -11.60 -0.38 9.47
CA ILE A 52 -11.52 -0.05 8.04
C ILE A 52 -11.56 -1.32 7.19
N VAL A 53 -12.58 -1.41 6.36
CA VAL A 53 -12.84 -2.52 5.43
C VAL A 53 -12.44 -2.14 4.00
N ASP A 54 -12.65 -0.89 3.60
CA ASP A 54 -12.23 -0.35 2.32
C ASP A 54 -11.93 1.15 2.37
N ILE A 55 -11.19 1.59 1.35
CA ILE A 55 -10.68 2.94 1.23
C ILE A 55 -10.82 3.38 -0.22
N ARG A 56 -11.47 4.52 -0.42
CA ARG A 56 -11.52 5.19 -1.71
C ARG A 56 -10.44 6.26 -1.78
N PHE A 57 -9.54 6.10 -2.74
CA PHE A 57 -8.48 7.06 -3.05
C PHE A 57 -8.91 8.00 -4.18
N PRO A 58 -8.46 9.26 -4.18
CA PRO A 58 -8.44 10.06 -5.39
C PRO A 58 -7.31 9.61 -6.31
N ASP A 59 -7.49 9.78 -7.62
CA ASP A 59 -6.48 9.45 -8.64
C ASP A 59 -5.21 10.30 -8.55
N THR A 60 -5.15 11.26 -7.63
CA THR A 60 -4.00 12.14 -7.42
C THR A 60 -3.00 11.62 -6.38
N VAL A 61 -3.33 10.55 -5.63
CA VAL A 61 -2.42 9.97 -4.63
C VAL A 61 -1.24 9.27 -5.29
N THR A 62 -0.04 9.82 -5.11
CA THR A 62 1.22 9.27 -5.63
C THR A 62 2.06 8.56 -4.58
N ASP A 63 1.81 8.79 -3.29
CA ASP A 63 2.68 8.38 -2.20
C ASP A 63 1.88 7.84 -0.99
N LEU A 64 2.21 6.62 -0.57
CA LEU A 64 1.72 6.01 0.67
C LEU A 64 2.87 5.80 1.64
N GLY A 65 2.94 6.63 2.69
CA GLY A 65 3.97 6.65 3.72
C GLY A 65 4.21 5.31 4.45
N GLU A 66 5.18 5.34 5.36
CA GLU A 66 5.51 4.16 6.15
C GLU A 66 4.34 3.77 7.06
N PHE A 67 4.07 2.47 7.19
CA PHE A 67 3.04 1.94 8.10
C PHE A 67 1.59 2.45 7.87
N VAL A 68 1.26 3.04 6.72
CA VAL A 68 -0.07 3.69 6.52
C VAL A 68 -1.24 2.79 6.91
N PHE A 69 -1.24 1.51 6.54
CA PHE A 69 -2.30 0.53 6.86
C PHE A 69 -1.85 -0.52 7.88
N ASP A 70 -0.78 -0.27 8.62
CA ASP A 70 -0.22 -1.25 9.53
C ASP A 70 -1.24 -1.71 10.58
N GLY A 71 -1.62 -2.99 10.56
CA GLY A 71 -2.60 -3.55 11.50
C GLY A 71 -4.07 -3.25 11.17
N CYS A 72 -4.39 -2.82 9.95
CA CYS A 72 -5.76 -2.74 9.44
C CYS A 72 -6.35 -4.15 9.21
N THR A 73 -6.77 -4.81 10.29
CA THR A 73 -7.15 -6.24 10.25
C THR A 73 -8.51 -6.52 9.61
N ALA A 74 -9.34 -5.50 9.33
CA ALA A 74 -10.58 -5.67 8.56
C ALA A 74 -10.40 -5.41 7.06
N LEU A 75 -9.28 -4.84 6.64
CA LEU A 75 -8.99 -4.51 5.24
C LEU A 75 -8.65 -5.78 4.46
N LYS A 76 -9.62 -6.27 3.68
CA LYS A 76 -9.47 -7.49 2.85
C LYS A 76 -9.19 -7.22 1.38
N HIS A 77 -9.68 -6.09 0.90
CA HIS A 77 -9.54 -5.64 -0.48
C HIS A 77 -9.13 -4.18 -0.49
N ILE A 78 -8.20 -3.81 -1.37
CA ILE A 78 -7.80 -2.44 -1.58
C ILE A 78 -7.51 -2.20 -3.05
N GLU A 79 -8.13 -1.16 -3.60
CA GLU A 79 -7.86 -0.68 -4.95
C GLU A 79 -6.87 0.47 -4.87
N LEU A 80 -5.64 0.24 -5.34
CA LEU A 80 -4.60 1.27 -5.34
C LEU A 80 -4.80 2.24 -6.51
N PRO A 81 -4.59 3.55 -6.32
CA PRO A 81 -4.76 4.53 -7.38
C PRO A 81 -3.70 4.33 -8.48
N ALA A 82 -4.09 4.48 -9.74
CA ALA A 82 -3.20 4.22 -10.88
C ALA A 82 -1.95 5.14 -10.92
N SER A 83 -2.04 6.31 -10.29
CA SER A 83 -0.96 7.29 -10.15
C SER A 83 0.03 6.97 -9.03
N LEU A 84 -0.22 5.95 -8.21
CA LEU A 84 0.63 5.56 -7.10
C LEU A 84 2.03 5.18 -7.60
N LYS A 85 3.05 5.86 -7.06
CA LYS A 85 4.46 5.68 -7.42
C LYS A 85 5.27 5.07 -6.29
N TYR A 86 4.98 5.47 -5.06
CA TYR A 86 5.80 5.15 -3.91
C TYR A 86 5.00 4.43 -2.83
N LEU A 87 5.51 3.25 -2.48
CA LEU A 87 5.17 2.49 -1.28
C LEU A 87 6.38 2.54 -0.36
N TRP A 88 6.15 2.84 0.91
CA TRP A 88 7.21 2.89 1.91
C TRP A 88 7.19 1.64 2.81
N GLY A 89 8.17 1.53 3.71
CA GLY A 89 8.33 0.35 4.56
C GLY A 89 7.05 0.03 5.33
N GLN A 90 6.66 -1.25 5.36
CA GLN A 90 5.54 -1.74 6.16
C GLN A 90 4.16 -1.12 5.86
N THR A 91 3.94 -0.51 4.69
CA THR A 91 2.66 0.14 4.33
C THR A 91 1.43 -0.75 4.57
N PHE A 92 1.50 -2.06 4.31
CA PHE A 92 0.40 -3.02 4.52
C PHE A 92 0.70 -4.05 5.61
N ALA A 93 1.69 -3.84 6.47
CA ALA A 93 2.02 -4.84 7.48
C ALA A 93 0.80 -5.23 8.33
N ARG A 94 0.61 -6.52 8.62
CA ARG A 94 -0.50 -7.05 9.45
C ARG A 94 -1.91 -6.68 8.95
N CYS A 95 -2.06 -6.37 7.67
CA CYS A 95 -3.36 -6.33 7.02
C CYS A 95 -3.88 -7.75 6.76
N GLU A 96 -5.19 -7.90 6.57
CA GLU A 96 -5.81 -9.17 6.17
C GLU A 96 -6.15 -9.20 4.67
N VAL A 97 -5.44 -8.38 3.88
CA VAL A 97 -5.63 -8.28 2.43
C VAL A 97 -5.41 -9.64 1.76
N GLU A 98 -6.33 -10.00 0.87
CA GLU A 98 -6.31 -11.30 0.22
C GLU A 98 -5.58 -11.28 -1.12
N GLU A 99 -5.79 -10.22 -1.90
CA GLU A 99 -5.14 -9.98 -3.18
C GLU A 99 -4.71 -8.52 -3.27
N ILE A 100 -3.59 -8.27 -3.94
CA ILE A 100 -3.17 -6.89 -4.26
C ILE A 100 -2.68 -6.77 -5.69
N PHE A 101 -3.11 -5.69 -6.35
CA PHE A 101 -2.70 -5.30 -7.68
C PHE A 101 -1.87 -4.02 -7.56
N LEU A 102 -0.56 -4.13 -7.84
CA LEU A 102 0.33 -2.97 -7.82
C LEU A 102 0.27 -2.28 -9.19
N PRO A 103 -0.02 -0.96 -9.24
CA PRO A 103 -0.07 -0.23 -10.50
C PRO A 103 1.29 -0.19 -11.21
N GLU A 104 1.25 0.13 -12.51
CA GLU A 104 2.43 0.12 -13.39
C GLU A 104 3.53 1.10 -12.97
N ASN A 105 3.19 2.13 -12.21
CA ASN A 105 4.10 3.19 -11.79
C ASN A 105 4.89 2.87 -10.51
N ILE A 106 4.67 1.70 -9.89
CA ILE A 106 5.43 1.25 -8.72
C ILE A 106 6.71 0.54 -9.16
N PHE A 107 7.86 1.11 -8.76
CA PHE A 107 9.17 0.58 -9.14
C PHE A 107 9.76 -0.42 -8.13
N SER A 108 9.27 -0.42 -6.89
CA SER A 108 9.75 -1.36 -5.87
C SER A 108 8.68 -1.77 -4.86
N ILE A 109 8.84 -2.98 -4.32
CA ILE A 109 8.16 -3.42 -3.10
C ILE A 109 9.17 -3.28 -1.95
N PRO A 110 8.95 -2.33 -1.01
CA PRO A 110 9.92 -1.97 0.03
C PRO A 110 10.06 -3.07 1.09
N PRO A 111 11.05 -2.95 2.00
CA PRO A 111 11.19 -3.88 3.10
C PRO A 111 9.90 -4.03 3.91
N HIS A 112 9.53 -5.27 4.18
CA HIS A 112 8.38 -5.61 5.02
C HIS A 112 7.03 -5.03 4.58
N ALA A 113 6.85 -4.61 3.32
CA ALA A 113 5.64 -3.96 2.85
C ALA A 113 4.35 -4.73 3.19
N PHE A 114 4.40 -6.07 3.08
CA PHE A 114 3.30 -7.00 3.37
C PHE A 114 3.58 -7.91 4.56
N LYS A 115 4.46 -7.49 5.48
CA LYS A 115 4.84 -8.33 6.63
C LYS A 115 3.59 -8.79 7.39
N ASP A 116 3.50 -10.08 7.70
CA ASP A 116 2.42 -10.73 8.43
C ASP A 116 1.02 -10.57 7.78
N CYS A 117 0.93 -10.31 6.46
CA CYS A 117 -0.32 -10.41 5.71
C CYS A 117 -0.70 -11.88 5.48
N ARG A 118 -1.23 -12.54 6.50
CA ARG A 118 -1.42 -14.00 6.50
C ARG A 118 -2.45 -14.50 5.50
N ASN A 119 -3.43 -13.68 5.13
CA ASN A 119 -4.44 -14.03 4.12
C ASN A 119 -4.04 -13.69 2.68
N LEU A 120 -2.91 -13.01 2.48
CA LEU A 120 -2.46 -12.61 1.15
C LEU A 120 -2.13 -13.85 0.33
N ARG A 121 -2.97 -14.16 -0.66
CA ARG A 121 -2.80 -15.30 -1.56
C ARG A 121 -2.16 -14.91 -2.89
N LYS A 122 -2.41 -13.68 -3.35
CA LYS A 122 -2.05 -13.23 -4.69
C LYS A 122 -1.53 -11.81 -4.72
N VAL A 123 -0.40 -11.62 -5.39
CA VAL A 123 0.12 -10.31 -5.75
C VAL A 123 0.35 -10.25 -7.26
N VAL A 124 -0.20 -9.23 -7.90
CA VAL A 124 0.05 -8.94 -9.31
C VAL A 124 0.79 -7.63 -9.41
N CYS A 125 2.01 -7.69 -9.94
CA CYS A 125 2.86 -6.52 -10.06
C CYS A 125 2.72 -5.88 -11.45
N GLY A 126 2.59 -4.55 -11.46
CA GLY A 126 2.65 -3.75 -12.68
C GLY A 126 3.99 -3.90 -13.41
N SER A 127 3.98 -3.61 -14.71
CA SER A 127 5.12 -3.78 -15.62
C SER A 127 6.36 -2.93 -15.25
N GLY A 128 6.16 -1.84 -14.51
CA GLY A 128 7.23 -0.96 -14.05
C GLY A 128 8.07 -1.51 -12.89
N LEU A 129 7.60 -2.54 -12.18
CA LEU A 129 8.32 -3.08 -11.02
C LEU A 129 9.74 -3.50 -11.40
N LYS A 130 10.71 -3.09 -10.58
CA LYS A 130 12.13 -3.43 -10.75
C LYS A 130 12.68 -4.26 -9.61
N LYS A 131 12.23 -4.04 -8.38
CA LYS A 131 12.86 -4.65 -7.20
C LYS A 131 11.89 -5.03 -6.10
N ILE A 132 12.10 -6.20 -5.51
CA ILE A 132 11.46 -6.64 -4.27
C ILE A 132 12.53 -6.74 -3.19
N TYR A 133 12.37 -5.97 -2.12
CA TYR A 133 13.35 -5.88 -1.03
C TYR A 133 13.18 -6.96 0.04
N ALA A 134 14.19 -7.07 0.90
CA ALA A 134 14.24 -8.05 1.98
C ALA A 134 13.01 -7.97 2.90
N GLY A 135 12.48 -9.14 3.25
CA GLY A 135 11.37 -9.32 4.15
C GLY A 135 10.03 -8.79 3.66
N ALA A 136 9.91 -8.36 2.40
CA ALA A 136 8.70 -7.79 1.81
C ALA A 136 7.44 -8.64 2.09
N PHE A 137 7.58 -9.97 2.08
CA PHE A 137 6.49 -10.93 2.30
C PHE A 137 6.70 -11.80 3.55
N SER A 138 7.51 -11.34 4.51
CA SER A 138 7.76 -12.08 5.76
C SER A 138 6.44 -12.40 6.47
N GLY A 139 6.15 -13.67 6.73
CA GLY A 139 4.91 -14.09 7.40
C GLY A 139 3.66 -14.15 6.50
N CYS A 140 3.78 -13.95 5.18
CA CYS A 140 2.70 -14.18 4.21
C CYS A 140 2.50 -15.69 3.95
N THR A 141 1.97 -16.42 4.93
CA THR A 141 1.94 -17.90 4.89
C THR A 141 1.01 -18.49 3.83
N ASN A 142 0.05 -17.72 3.30
CA ASN A 142 -0.89 -18.17 2.26
C ASN A 142 -0.53 -17.68 0.85
N LEU A 143 0.62 -17.01 0.67
CA LEU A 143 1.03 -16.48 -0.64
C LEU A 143 1.35 -17.63 -1.59
N THR A 144 0.52 -17.78 -2.63
CA THR A 144 0.63 -18.87 -3.62
C THR A 144 0.83 -18.35 -5.05
N GLU A 145 0.64 -17.05 -5.27
CA GLU A 145 0.82 -16.44 -6.58
C GLU A 145 1.43 -15.03 -6.46
N LEU A 146 2.64 -14.85 -6.99
CA LEU A 146 3.31 -13.57 -7.18
C LEU A 146 3.65 -13.43 -8.65
N ILE A 147 2.91 -12.59 -9.37
CA ILE A 147 3.12 -12.34 -10.80
C ILE A 147 4.02 -11.12 -10.96
N VAL A 148 5.19 -11.33 -11.56
CA VAL A 148 6.23 -10.29 -11.74
C VAL A 148 6.83 -10.36 -13.14
N GLY A 149 7.38 -9.24 -13.62
CA GLY A 149 8.11 -9.21 -14.89
C GLY A 149 9.40 -10.04 -14.85
N LYS A 150 9.85 -10.51 -16.02
CA LYS A 150 11.09 -11.31 -16.18
C LYS A 150 12.32 -10.70 -15.50
N GLU A 151 12.49 -9.39 -15.61
CA GLU A 151 13.68 -8.67 -15.14
C GLU A 151 13.59 -8.16 -13.69
N VAL A 152 12.54 -8.52 -12.94
CA VAL A 152 12.40 -8.08 -11.54
C VAL A 152 13.47 -8.75 -10.66
N GLU A 153 14.29 -7.93 -10.01
CA GLU A 153 15.24 -8.32 -8.99
C GLU A 153 14.48 -8.65 -7.70
N ILE A 154 14.62 -9.87 -7.19
CA ILE A 154 14.01 -10.31 -5.93
C ILE A 154 15.15 -10.58 -4.94
N SER A 155 15.12 -9.90 -3.80
CA SER A 155 16.07 -10.17 -2.71
C SER A 155 15.90 -11.61 -2.21
N ASP A 156 17.01 -12.30 -1.96
CA ASP A 156 17.00 -13.67 -1.42
C ASP A 156 16.20 -13.79 -0.11
N ASP A 157 16.22 -12.72 0.70
CA ASP A 157 15.49 -12.64 1.96
C ASP A 157 14.09 -12.02 1.82
N ALA A 158 13.52 -11.91 0.62
CA ALA A 158 12.16 -11.36 0.42
C ALA A 158 11.05 -12.18 1.10
N MET A 159 11.36 -13.41 1.54
CA MET A 159 10.47 -14.35 2.23
C MET A 159 9.26 -14.76 1.39
N ILE A 160 9.48 -15.04 0.10
CA ILE A 160 8.45 -15.50 -0.83
C ILE A 160 8.60 -17.01 -1.00
N PRO A 161 7.52 -17.81 -0.92
CA PRO A 161 7.56 -19.22 -1.29
C PRO A 161 8.02 -19.37 -2.76
N PRO A 162 9.09 -20.14 -3.06
CA PRO A 162 9.65 -20.21 -4.42
C PRO A 162 8.63 -20.58 -5.50
N GLU A 163 7.67 -21.45 -5.17
CA GLU A 163 6.58 -21.90 -6.02
C GLU A 163 5.53 -20.82 -6.32
N ALA A 164 5.47 -19.76 -5.52
CA ALA A 164 4.52 -18.67 -5.72
C ALA A 164 4.94 -17.78 -6.91
N VAL A 165 6.23 -17.70 -7.24
CA VAL A 165 6.75 -16.74 -8.23
C VAL A 165 6.43 -17.17 -9.65
N LYS A 166 5.66 -16.34 -10.37
CA LYS A 166 5.35 -16.50 -11.80
C LYS A 166 5.91 -15.32 -12.58
N ARG A 167 6.92 -15.59 -13.41
CA ARG A 167 7.51 -14.57 -14.30
C ARG A 167 6.73 -14.50 -15.61
N VAL A 168 6.31 -13.30 -16.00
CA VAL A 168 5.60 -13.00 -17.26
C VAL A 168 6.41 -12.09 -18.16
#